data_AF-A0AAD5BVD9-F1
#
_entry.id   AF-A0AAD5BVD9-F1
#
_cell.length_a   1.000
_cell.length_b   1.000
_cell.length_c   1.000
_cell.angle_alpha   90.00
_cell.angle_beta   90.00
_cell.angle_gamma   90.00
#
_symmetry.space_group_name_H-M   'P 1'
#
loop_
_entity.id
_entity.type
_entity.pdbx_description
1 polymer ?
#
loop_
_entity_poly.entity_id
_entity_poly.type
_entity_poly.pdbx_seq_one_letter_code
_entity_poly.pdbx_strand_id
1 'polypeptide(L)'
;MESEGQQNSSNPSALIASLLSKRAKHHEDLRTIEKQVYDMETAYLQDPSQCGNVLKGYEGFLSASKSTSLYKRTRKFQPEDRLFSLSSVTSPATEEQAAMGAPSGMGPGKPKKGRPGPRDVRRIRQYSEPDFDYEDDPDLF
;
A
#
# COMPACT_ATOMS: atom_id res chain seq x y z
N MET A 1 -21.89 17.55 -56.17
CA MET A 1 -23.11 17.45 -55.32
C MET A 1 -23.06 16.10 -54.66
N GLU A 2 -22.56 16.02 -53.44
CA GLU A 2 -22.84 14.93 -52.50
C GLU A 2 -22.31 15.37 -51.13
N SER A 3 -23.24 15.89 -50.33
CA SER A 3 -23.04 16.27 -48.94
C SER A 3 -24.04 15.44 -48.15
N GLU A 4 -23.60 14.36 -47.50
CA GLU A 4 -24.39 13.72 -46.45
C GLU A 4 -23.39 13.18 -45.42
N GLY A 5 -23.03 14.06 -44.48
CA GLY A 5 -22.41 13.65 -43.25
C GLY A 5 -23.40 12.76 -42.51
N GLN A 6 -22.99 11.53 -42.24
CA GLN A 6 -23.70 10.55 -41.44
C GLN A 6 -23.97 11.12 -40.04
N GLN A 7 -25.04 11.91 -39.89
CA GLN A 7 -25.58 12.25 -38.58
C GLN A 7 -26.22 10.98 -38.05
N ASN A 8 -25.46 10.24 -37.24
CA ASN A 8 -26.01 9.28 -36.31
C ASN A 8 -26.98 10.03 -35.38
N SER A 9 -28.26 10.11 -35.75
CA SER A 9 -29.35 10.45 -34.86
C SER A 9 -29.56 9.26 -33.90
N SER A 10 -28.59 9.01 -33.03
CA SER A 10 -28.71 7.99 -32.00
C SER A 10 -29.82 8.44 -31.05
N ASN A 11 -30.93 7.70 -31.04
CA ASN A 11 -31.99 7.90 -30.06
C ASN A 11 -31.35 7.99 -28.66
N PRO A 12 -31.51 9.11 -27.93
CA PRO A 12 -30.78 9.33 -26.68
C PRO A 12 -31.09 8.22 -25.66
N SER A 13 -32.31 7.68 -25.69
CA SER A 13 -32.73 6.53 -24.90
C SER A 13 -31.92 5.25 -25.22
N ALA A 14 -31.65 4.97 -26.50
CA ALA A 14 -30.87 3.81 -26.90
C ALA A 14 -29.39 3.94 -26.48
N LEU A 15 -28.84 5.15 -26.59
CA LEU A 15 -27.49 5.45 -26.12
C LEU A 15 -27.36 5.27 -24.60
N ILE A 16 -28.31 5.82 -23.83
CA ILE A 16 -28.35 5.64 -22.36
C ILE A 16 -28.44 4.16 -22.00
N ALA A 17 -29.34 3.40 -22.65
CA ALA A 17 -29.46 1.96 -22.43
C ALA A 17 -28.14 1.22 -22.70
N SER A 18 -27.45 1.57 -23.80
CA SER A 18 -26.14 0.99 -24.13
C SER A 18 -25.08 1.29 -23.06
N LEU A 19 -25.08 2.51 -22.51
CA LEU A 19 -24.13 2.93 -21.46
C LEU A 19 -24.41 2.22 -20.14
N LEU A 20 -25.67 2.04 -19.77
CA LEU A 20 -26.06 1.28 -18.58
C LEU A 20 -25.67 -0.18 -18.70
N SER A 21 -25.92 -0.81 -19.85
CA SER A 21 -25.48 -2.20 -20.11
C SER A 21 -23.97 -2.33 -20.06
N LYS A 22 -23.23 -1.36 -20.64
CA LYS A 22 -21.77 -1.35 -20.60
C LYS A 22 -21.23 -1.19 -19.18
N ARG A 23 -21.83 -0.30 -18.38
CA ARG A 23 -21.50 -0.13 -16.96
C ARG A 23 -21.75 -1.42 -16.19
N ALA A 24 -22.91 -2.07 -16.38
CA ALA A 24 -23.24 -3.33 -15.74
C ALA A 24 -22.22 -4.43 -16.07
N LYS A 25 -21.85 -4.54 -17.36
CA LYS A 25 -20.79 -5.47 -17.79
C LYS A 25 -19.46 -5.20 -17.10
N HIS A 26 -19.03 -3.94 -17.01
CA HIS A 26 -17.77 -3.60 -16.34
C HIS A 26 -17.78 -3.95 -14.85
N HIS A 27 -18.92 -3.79 -14.16
CA HIS A 27 -19.03 -4.24 -12.77
C HIS A 27 -18.95 -5.76 -12.65
N GLU A 28 -19.48 -6.52 -13.61
CA GLU A 28 -19.35 -7.98 -13.62
C GLU A 28 -17.91 -8.44 -13.89
N ASP A 29 -17.28 -7.86 -14.91
CA ASP A 29 -15.89 -8.15 -15.27
C ASP A 29 -14.96 -7.85 -14.08
N LEU A 30 -15.19 -6.72 -13.40
CA LEU A 30 -14.44 -6.34 -12.21
C LEU A 30 -14.60 -7.36 -11.07
N ARG A 31 -15.82 -7.78 -10.75
CA ARG A 31 -16.06 -8.83 -9.73
C ARG A 31 -15.38 -10.15 -10.09
N THR A 32 -15.39 -10.51 -11.37
CA THR A 32 -14.75 -11.73 -11.87
C THR A 32 -13.24 -11.68 -11.66
N ILE A 33 -12.61 -10.56 -12.04
CA ILE A 33 -11.16 -10.36 -11.89
C ILE A 33 -10.75 -10.32 -10.41
N GLU A 34 -11.49 -9.58 -9.57
CA GLU A 34 -11.19 -9.50 -8.14
C GLU A 34 -11.24 -10.86 -7.47
N LYS A 35 -12.25 -11.68 -7.79
CA LYS A 35 -12.34 -13.06 -7.32
C LYS A 35 -11.14 -13.89 -7.79
N GLN A 36 -10.77 -13.79 -9.06
CA GLN A 36 -9.63 -14.52 -9.60
C GLN A 36 -8.33 -14.14 -8.89
N VAL A 37 -8.11 -12.85 -8.64
CA VAL A 37 -6.94 -12.37 -7.90
C VAL A 37 -6.92 -12.95 -6.49
N TYR A 38 -8.07 -12.92 -5.78
CA TYR A 38 -8.20 -13.47 -4.44
C TYR A 38 -7.86 -14.98 -4.38
N ASP A 39 -8.39 -15.75 -5.34
CA ASP A 39 -8.18 -17.20 -5.40
C ASP A 39 -6.71 -17.52 -5.71
N MET A 40 -6.11 -16.84 -6.69
CA MET A 40 -4.70 -17.00 -7.06
C MET A 40 -3.76 -16.61 -5.92
N GLU A 41 -4.06 -15.51 -5.23
CA GLU A 41 -3.27 -15.02 -4.10
C GLU A 41 -3.32 -16.02 -2.93
N THR A 42 -4.49 -16.60 -2.66
CA THR A 42 -4.66 -17.68 -1.67
C THR A 42 -3.78 -18.88 -2.00
N ALA A 43 -3.82 -19.35 -3.25
CA ALA A 43 -3.01 -20.47 -3.70
C ALA A 43 -1.50 -20.18 -3.63
N TYR A 44 -1.08 -18.97 -4.04
CA TYR A 44 0.32 -18.57 -4.07
C TYR A 44 0.94 -18.38 -2.69
N LEU A 45 0.19 -17.80 -1.73
CA LEU A 45 0.72 -17.50 -0.40
C LEU A 45 0.65 -18.68 0.59
N GLN A 46 -0.25 -19.65 0.34
CA GLN A 46 -0.37 -20.84 1.17
C GLN A 46 0.57 -21.98 0.76
N ASP A 47 1.26 -21.88 -0.38
CA ASP A 47 2.17 -22.91 -0.87
C ASP A 47 3.32 -23.18 0.14
N PRO A 48 3.35 -24.36 0.79
CA PRO A 48 4.38 -24.70 1.78
C PRO A 48 5.77 -24.90 1.16
N SER A 49 5.86 -25.09 -0.16
CA SER A 49 7.11 -25.38 -0.88
C SER A 49 7.91 -24.13 -1.26
N GLN A 50 7.39 -22.94 -0.94
CA GLN A 50 8.02 -21.68 -1.35
C GLN A 50 9.26 -21.31 -0.53
N CYS A 51 10.43 -21.38 -1.16
CA CYS A 51 11.66 -20.77 -0.66
C CYS A 51 11.69 -19.25 -0.95
N GLY A 52 10.70 -18.53 -0.43
CA GLY A 52 10.52 -17.08 -0.64
C GLY A 52 9.30 -16.73 -1.50
N ASN A 53 8.86 -15.48 -1.41
CA ASN A 53 7.70 -14.97 -2.12
C ASN A 53 7.83 -13.48 -2.40
N VAL A 54 6.95 -12.91 -3.24
CA VAL A 54 6.99 -11.48 -3.59
C VAL A 54 6.94 -10.54 -2.37
N LEU A 55 6.32 -10.98 -1.27
CA LEU A 55 6.18 -10.18 -0.04
C LEU A 55 7.43 -10.22 0.85
N LYS A 56 8.12 -11.36 0.89
CA LYS A 56 9.24 -11.64 1.81
C LYS A 56 10.60 -11.67 1.10
N GLY A 57 10.61 -11.66 -0.23
CA GLY A 57 11.79 -11.83 -1.05
C GLY A 57 12.19 -13.30 -1.25
N TYR A 58 13.16 -13.49 -2.14
CA TYR A 58 13.69 -14.81 -2.55
C TYR A 58 15.12 -15.08 -2.05
N GLU A 59 15.60 -14.30 -1.07
CA GLU A 59 16.94 -14.44 -0.51
C GLU A 59 17.22 -15.84 0.08
N GLY A 60 16.17 -16.54 0.52
CA GLY A 60 16.28 -17.90 1.05
C GLY A 60 16.69 -18.95 0.03
N PHE A 61 16.49 -18.69 -1.26
CA PHE A 61 16.93 -19.59 -2.32
C PHE A 61 18.47 -19.65 -2.41
N LEU A 62 19.15 -18.53 -2.19
CA LEU A 62 20.61 -18.45 -2.19
C LEU A 62 21.21 -18.99 -0.89
N SER A 63 20.48 -18.86 0.23
CA SER A 63 20.94 -19.26 1.57
C SER A 63 20.65 -20.73 1.91
N ALA A 64 19.73 -21.39 1.20
CA ALA A 64 19.36 -22.79 1.40
C ALA A 64 20.55 -23.76 1.30
N SER A 65 21.63 -23.37 0.61
CA SER A 65 22.86 -24.16 0.50
C SER A 65 23.77 -24.10 1.73
N LYS A 66 23.66 -23.09 2.63
CA LYS A 66 24.60 -22.92 3.76
C LYS A 66 24.01 -22.48 5.11
N SER A 67 22.73 -22.12 5.22
CA SER A 67 22.16 -21.72 6.53
C SER A 67 20.66 -21.99 6.65
N THR A 68 20.29 -22.85 7.59
CA THR A 68 18.92 -23.32 7.87
C THR A 68 18.08 -22.33 8.71
N SER A 69 18.53 -21.08 8.87
CA SER A 69 17.92 -20.15 9.84
C SER A 69 16.60 -19.51 9.39
N LEU A 70 16.26 -19.55 8.08
CA LEU A 70 15.09 -18.86 7.53
C LEU A 70 13.75 -19.55 7.83
N TYR A 71 13.74 -20.88 7.99
CA TYR A 71 12.53 -21.63 8.35
C TYR A 71 11.97 -21.28 9.73
N LYS A 72 12.73 -20.56 10.58
CA LYS A 72 12.33 -20.21 11.95
C LYS A 72 11.55 -18.89 12.06
N ARG A 73 11.46 -18.08 11.00
CA ARG A 73 10.78 -16.76 11.02
C ARG A 73 9.61 -16.64 10.05
N THR A 74 9.20 -17.71 9.35
CA THR A 74 8.04 -17.66 8.45
C THR A 74 6.76 -17.57 9.27
N ARG A 75 6.32 -16.34 9.56
CA ARG A 75 4.99 -16.07 10.13
C ARG A 75 3.91 -16.67 9.23
N LYS A 76 2.87 -17.22 9.87
CA LYS A 76 1.68 -17.76 9.21
C LYS A 76 1.01 -16.67 8.38
N PHE A 77 0.52 -17.05 7.20
CA PHE A 77 -0.31 -16.24 6.32
C PHE A 77 -1.36 -15.46 7.12
N GLN A 78 -1.38 -14.15 6.93
CA GLN A 78 -2.39 -13.26 7.51
C GLN A 78 -3.28 -12.67 6.40
N PRO A 79 -4.54 -12.33 6.69
CA PRO A 79 -5.41 -11.64 5.73
C PRO A 79 -4.79 -10.33 5.19
N GLU A 80 -3.97 -9.65 6.00
CA GLU A 80 -3.25 -8.43 5.63
C GLU A 80 -2.14 -8.66 4.60
N ASP A 81 -1.65 -9.90 4.43
CA ASP A 81 -0.67 -10.26 3.41
C ASP A 81 -1.27 -10.23 1.99
N ARG A 82 -2.60 -10.09 1.86
CA ARG A 82 -3.33 -10.09 0.59
C ARG A 82 -3.21 -8.76 -0.19
N LEU A 83 -2.00 -8.26 -0.41
CA LEU A 83 -1.76 -6.93 -0.99
C LEU A 83 -2.46 -6.70 -2.34
N PHE A 84 -2.58 -7.74 -3.18
CA PHE A 84 -3.22 -7.59 -4.49
C PHE A 84 -4.73 -7.44 -4.34
N SER A 85 -5.37 -8.27 -3.51
CA SER A 85 -6.79 -8.14 -3.22
C SER A 85 -7.11 -6.83 -2.50
N LEU A 86 -6.25 -6.40 -1.56
CA LEU A 86 -6.41 -5.15 -0.80
C LEU A 86 -6.14 -3.88 -1.62
N SER A 87 -5.59 -4.01 -2.82
CA SER A 87 -5.45 -2.88 -3.75
C SER A 87 -6.80 -2.41 -4.34
N SER A 88 -7.86 -3.23 -4.19
CA SER A 88 -9.21 -2.85 -4.59
C SER A 88 -10.16 -2.75 -3.39
N VAL A 89 -10.84 -1.61 -3.27
CA VAL A 89 -11.83 -1.34 -2.23
C VAL A 89 -13.12 -2.16 -2.38
N THR A 90 -13.35 -2.76 -3.54
CA THR A 90 -14.51 -3.63 -3.84
C THR A 90 -14.19 -5.13 -3.78
N SER A 91 -12.93 -5.48 -3.51
CA SER A 91 -12.48 -6.87 -3.48
C SER A 91 -13.06 -7.67 -2.29
N PRO A 92 -13.25 -9.00 -2.44
CA PRO A 92 -13.67 -9.88 -1.35
C PRO A 92 -12.80 -9.80 -0.09
N ALA A 93 -11.49 -9.56 -0.22
CA ALA A 93 -10.60 -9.44 0.94
C ALA A 93 -10.93 -8.23 1.83
N THR A 94 -11.41 -7.15 1.22
CA THR A 94 -11.81 -5.92 1.93
C THR A 94 -13.08 -6.15 2.75
N GLU A 95 -14.01 -6.96 2.23
CA GLU A 95 -15.21 -7.40 2.96
C GLU A 95 -14.86 -8.29 4.15
N GLU A 96 -13.91 -9.23 3.98
CA GLU A 96 -13.39 -10.05 5.07
C GLU A 96 -12.72 -9.20 6.16
N GLN A 97 -11.89 -8.22 5.79
CA GLN A 97 -11.29 -7.29 6.76
C GLN A 97 -12.32 -6.44 7.50
N ALA A 98 -13.37 -5.99 6.80
CA ALA A 98 -14.46 -5.24 7.42
C ALA A 98 -15.28 -6.10 8.40
N ALA A 99 -15.55 -7.37 8.05
CA ALA A 99 -16.24 -8.32 8.91
C ALA A 99 -15.41 -8.71 10.14
N MET A 100 -14.08 -8.70 10.04
CA MET A 100 -13.15 -9.04 11.12
C MET A 100 -12.84 -7.86 12.07
N GLY A 101 -13.44 -6.68 11.87
CA GLY A 101 -13.50 -5.64 12.89
C GLY A 101 -12.20 -4.87 13.16
N ALA A 102 -11.37 -4.60 12.16
CA ALA A 102 -10.27 -3.65 12.30
C ALA A 102 -10.76 -2.20 12.07
N PRO A 103 -10.33 -1.20 12.88
CA PRO A 103 -10.76 0.18 12.70
C PRO A 103 -10.23 0.70 11.37
N SER A 104 -11.13 0.99 10.44
CA SER A 104 -10.83 1.65 9.17
C SER A 104 -10.04 2.93 9.44
N GLY A 105 -8.75 2.90 9.10
CA GLY A 105 -7.87 4.06 9.06
C GLY A 105 -8.08 4.95 7.83
N MET A 106 -9.19 4.80 7.10
CA MET A 106 -9.53 5.62 5.94
C MET A 106 -10.66 6.60 6.28
N GLY A 107 -10.35 7.55 7.19
CA GLY A 107 -11.10 8.80 7.34
C GLY A 107 -10.41 9.93 6.56
N PRO A 108 -11.15 10.90 5.99
CA PRO A 108 -10.54 11.98 5.24
C PRO A 108 -9.67 12.83 6.16
N GLY A 109 -8.50 13.23 5.65
CA GLY A 109 -7.43 13.87 6.39
C GLY A 109 -7.88 15.01 7.31
N LYS A 110 -7.41 14.96 8.56
CA LYS A 110 -7.38 16.11 9.46
C LYS A 110 -5.91 16.47 9.72
N PRO A 111 -5.47 17.71 9.44
CA PRO A 111 -4.09 18.12 9.67
C PRO A 111 -3.79 18.11 11.17
N LYS A 112 -2.72 17.43 11.58
CA LYS A 112 -2.11 17.59 12.91
C LYS A 112 -1.59 19.02 13.03
N LYS A 113 -2.38 19.92 13.63
CA LYS A 113 -1.95 21.26 14.03
C LYS A 113 -2.01 21.37 15.55
N GLY A 114 -0.86 21.73 16.13
CA GLY A 114 -0.80 22.50 17.37
C GLY A 114 -0.80 21.70 18.67
N ARG A 115 0.39 21.48 19.21
CA ARG A 115 0.60 21.31 20.65
C ARG A 115 0.29 22.64 21.36
N PRO A 116 -0.60 22.71 22.37
CA PRO A 116 -0.79 23.93 23.14
C PRO A 116 -0.08 23.87 24.50
N GLY A 117 0.65 24.93 24.82
CA GLY A 117 0.79 25.43 26.19
C GLY A 117 2.06 25.04 26.99
N PRO A 118 2.34 25.76 28.09
CA PRO A 118 3.24 26.92 28.07
C PRO A 118 4.38 26.87 29.11
N ARG A 119 5.42 27.70 28.86
CA ARG A 119 6.44 28.30 29.76
C ARG A 119 6.90 27.51 31.01
N ASP A 120 8.21 27.33 31.15
CA ASP A 120 8.91 27.98 32.28
C ASP A 120 10.44 28.09 32.09
N VAL A 121 10.95 29.14 32.72
CA VAL A 121 12.25 29.78 32.57
C VAL A 121 13.29 29.14 33.51
N ARG A 122 14.50 28.90 32.96
CA ARG A 122 15.84 28.83 33.61
C ARG A 122 15.97 28.29 35.06
N ARG A 123 16.76 27.22 35.19
CA ARG A 123 17.88 27.05 36.16
C ARG A 123 18.79 25.92 35.64
N ILE A 124 19.96 26.25 35.08
CA ILE A 124 21.29 26.14 35.72
C ILE A 124 21.57 24.72 36.26
N ARG A 125 22.47 23.97 35.60
CA ARG A 125 23.80 23.62 36.13
C ARG A 125 24.66 22.84 35.11
N GLN A 126 25.70 23.51 34.62
CA GLN A 126 27.06 23.03 34.35
C GLN A 126 27.24 21.69 33.61
N TYR A 127 27.48 21.76 32.30
CA TYR A 127 28.43 20.87 31.64
C TYR A 127 29.68 21.70 31.34
N SER A 128 30.80 21.28 31.92
CA SER A 128 32.14 21.79 31.68
C SER A 128 32.56 21.55 30.22
N GLU A 129 32.77 22.64 29.47
CA GLU A 129 33.51 22.61 28.21
C GLU A 129 35.01 22.35 28.49
N PRO A 130 35.72 21.58 27.64
CA PRO A 130 37.16 21.66 27.55
C PRO A 130 37.56 22.87 26.69
N ASP A 131 38.20 23.85 27.31
CA ASP A 131 38.89 24.96 26.64
C ASP A 131 39.97 24.41 25.70
N PHE A 132 39.85 24.69 24.40
CA PHE A 132 40.95 24.62 23.45
C PHE A 132 41.35 26.05 23.09
N ASP A 133 42.08 26.67 24.00
CA ASP A 133 42.82 27.92 23.74
C ASP A 133 44.17 27.54 23.14
N TYR A 134 44.27 27.62 21.80
CA TYR A 134 45.54 27.80 21.10
C TYR A 134 45.27 28.71 19.88
N GLU A 135 45.15 30.00 20.22
CA GLU A 135 45.79 31.15 19.56
C GLU A 135 46.53 30.87 18.24
N ASP A 136 46.06 31.58 17.20
CA ASP A 136 46.85 32.40 16.28
C ASP A 136 48.19 31.83 15.80
N ASP A 137 48.20 31.22 14.60
CA ASP A 137 49.39 31.21 13.74
C ASP A 137 48.98 31.59 12.31
N PRO A 138 49.16 32.87 11.92
CA PRO A 138 48.89 33.35 10.58
C PRO A 138 50.03 32.97 9.63
N ASP A 139 49.65 32.66 8.38
CA ASP A 139 50.50 32.53 7.19
C ASP A 139 51.48 31.35 7.15
N LEU A 140 51.28 30.46 6.17
CA LEU A 140 52.35 29.97 5.30
C LEU A 140 51.74 29.42 4.00
N PHE A 141 52.05 30.16 2.93
CA PHE A 141 51.89 29.93 1.49
C PHE A 141 51.54 28.53 0.97
#